data_AF-A0A2R6G7T6-F1
#
_entry.id   AF-A0A2R6G7T6-F1
#
_cell.length_a   1.000
_cell.length_b   1.000
_cell.length_c   1.000
_cell.angle_alpha   90.00
_cell.angle_beta   90.00
_cell.angle_gamma   90.00
#
_symmetry.space_group_name_H-M   'P 1'
#
loop_
_entity.id
_entity.type
_entity.pdbx_description
1 polymer ?
#
loop_
_entity_poly.entity_id
_entity_poly.type
_entity_poly.pdbx_seq_one_letter_code
_entity_poly.pdbx_strand_id
1 'polypeptide(L)'
;MIVAGVSVPVVNSDGGERAAQSPELVSVTDETELWPYTSQKLGFEGRTLAINVVVYGDPATVQQHLKESSGGNWSEVTGNETDVDPVEGPANGTTTRWDVAGGATRYVYVVDPVRDSGAWLTESYQLHDGDYLGTRHHIRAYEAPREDEQWVAMQTHHEHWDWFRLRHTVDGTRDSQSRLEREFMDRPFVEDLSRTYVGNAKGSDADGWVTVIRLRSFGATALLAILAVPVLGRKRPTLDRDQVRWLRRGLLAGGLGGLYLGVRFGGIVAERLLPGVDPLTIAAVFYPVLFVGLPVWAFLFARKLSDGGAAVAAMSGFTGAVLVDYTYLQVQVLPLDTLVHRLALVVALGLVAVGGARMEWQDPDAGRWLRAGVLLWLLALGLPMLRFV
;
A
#
# COMPACT_ATOMS: atom_id res chain seq x y z
N MET A 1 -11.70 -44.75 14.71
CA MET A 1 -10.67 -43.68 14.69
C MET A 1 -10.15 -43.60 13.28
N ILE A 2 -10.68 -42.68 12.49
CA ILE A 2 -10.24 -42.38 11.12
C ILE A 2 -10.21 -40.85 11.04
N VAL A 3 -9.08 -40.31 10.59
CA VAL A 3 -8.86 -38.86 10.47
C VAL A 3 -9.49 -38.40 9.15
N ALA A 4 -10.27 -37.32 9.19
CA ALA A 4 -10.77 -36.68 7.99
C ALA A 4 -9.73 -35.65 7.51
N GLY A 5 -9.10 -35.92 6.37
CA GLY A 5 -8.28 -34.93 5.67
C GLY A 5 -9.17 -33.82 5.09
N VAL A 6 -8.72 -32.57 5.19
CA VAL A 6 -9.43 -31.42 4.62
C VAL A 6 -9.00 -31.28 3.16
N SER A 7 -9.87 -31.70 2.24
CA SER A 7 -9.63 -31.59 0.80
C SER A 7 -9.87 -30.15 0.31
N VAL A 8 -8.86 -29.54 -0.32
CA VAL A 8 -8.96 -28.24 -1.01
C VAL A 8 -9.91 -28.36 -2.22
N PRO A 9 -10.85 -27.42 -2.44
CA PRO A 9 -11.81 -27.52 -3.54
C PRO A 9 -11.20 -27.12 -4.89
N VAL A 10 -11.06 -28.09 -5.80
CA VAL A 10 -10.72 -27.86 -7.22
C VAL A 10 -11.99 -27.49 -7.99
N VAL A 11 -11.96 -26.40 -8.76
CA VAL A 11 -13.06 -25.95 -9.62
C VAL A 11 -12.65 -26.06 -11.09
N ASN A 12 -13.23 -27.03 -11.81
CA ASN A 12 -13.06 -27.17 -13.25
C ASN A 12 -14.18 -26.44 -14.00
N SER A 13 -13.85 -25.78 -15.12
CA SER A 13 -14.83 -25.18 -16.02
C SER A 13 -14.44 -25.39 -17.49
N ASP A 14 -15.18 -26.25 -18.19
CA ASP A 14 -15.10 -26.41 -19.65
C ASP A 14 -15.73 -25.19 -20.35
N GLY A 15 -15.03 -24.57 -21.31
CA GLY A 15 -15.64 -23.45 -22.06
C GLY A 15 -14.80 -22.71 -23.10
N GLY A 16 -14.72 -23.25 -24.32
CA GLY A 16 -14.75 -22.45 -25.56
C GLY A 16 -13.45 -21.79 -26.05
N GLU A 17 -12.96 -22.24 -27.21
CA GLU A 17 -11.76 -21.72 -27.87
C GLU A 17 -11.84 -20.24 -28.25
N ARG A 18 -11.01 -19.43 -27.60
CA ARG A 18 -10.12 -18.52 -28.32
C ARG A 18 -8.70 -18.94 -28.00
N ALA A 19 -7.84 -18.98 -29.02
CA ALA A 19 -6.40 -19.13 -28.83
C ALA A 19 -5.83 -17.85 -28.18
N ALA A 20 -6.05 -17.71 -26.87
CA ALA A 20 -5.17 -16.93 -26.04
C ALA A 20 -3.76 -17.49 -26.22
N GLN A 21 -2.76 -16.61 -26.33
CA GLN A 21 -1.37 -17.05 -26.29
C GLN A 21 -1.19 -17.82 -24.99
N SER A 22 -0.79 -19.09 -25.07
CA SER A 22 -0.48 -19.88 -23.88
C SER A 22 0.48 -19.05 -23.02
N PRO A 23 0.15 -18.80 -21.75
CA PRO A 23 0.97 -17.95 -20.91
C PRO A 23 2.37 -18.55 -20.80
N GLU A 24 3.37 -17.69 -20.67
CA GLU A 24 4.73 -18.11 -20.31
C GLU A 24 4.69 -18.64 -18.88
N LEU A 25 4.74 -19.97 -18.75
CA LEU A 25 4.82 -20.68 -17.48
C LEU A 25 6.29 -20.87 -17.08
N VAL A 26 6.53 -21.04 -15.80
CA VAL A 26 7.85 -21.19 -15.19
C VAL A 26 7.84 -22.47 -14.39
N SER A 27 8.73 -23.41 -14.71
CA SER A 27 8.88 -24.66 -13.97
C SER A 27 9.31 -24.36 -12.52
N VAL A 28 8.48 -24.80 -11.56
CA VAL A 28 8.76 -24.76 -10.12
C VAL A 28 9.32 -26.10 -9.67
N THR A 29 8.78 -27.20 -10.16
CA THR A 29 9.38 -28.54 -10.01
C THR A 29 9.45 -29.21 -11.38
N ASP A 30 10.07 -30.38 -11.46
CA ASP A 30 9.99 -31.22 -12.67
C ASP A 30 8.54 -31.70 -12.96
N GLU A 31 7.61 -31.49 -12.02
CA GLU A 31 6.22 -31.94 -12.06
C GLU A 31 5.19 -30.80 -11.89
N THR A 32 5.63 -29.53 -11.80
CA THR A 32 4.76 -28.35 -11.70
C THR A 32 5.37 -27.15 -12.41
N GLU A 33 4.60 -26.54 -13.30
CA GLU A 33 4.84 -25.21 -13.85
C GLU A 33 3.83 -24.20 -13.29
N LEU A 34 4.27 -22.96 -13.05
CA LEU A 34 3.46 -21.89 -12.47
C LEU A 34 3.46 -20.68 -13.39
N TRP A 35 2.31 -20.04 -13.56
CA TRP A 35 2.23 -18.73 -14.18
C TRP A 35 2.78 -17.68 -13.21
N PRO A 36 3.83 -16.91 -13.54
CA PRO A 36 4.59 -16.12 -12.56
C PRO A 36 3.91 -14.81 -12.13
N TYR A 37 2.58 -14.76 -12.20
CA TYR A 37 1.73 -13.63 -11.81
C TYR A 37 0.47 -14.14 -11.10
N THR A 38 -0.10 -13.29 -10.25
CA THR A 38 -1.46 -13.51 -9.73
C THR A 38 -2.51 -12.87 -10.64
N SER A 39 -3.77 -13.25 -10.46
CA SER A 39 -4.94 -12.64 -11.12
C SER A 39 -6.05 -12.32 -10.12
N GLN A 40 -6.82 -11.27 -10.40
CA GLN A 40 -8.09 -10.97 -9.71
C GLN A 40 -9.22 -11.95 -10.07
N LYS A 41 -9.03 -12.80 -11.08
CA LYS A 41 -10.07 -13.67 -11.66
C LYS A 41 -9.46 -15.04 -12.03
N LEU A 42 -10.32 -16.02 -12.28
CA LEU A 42 -9.97 -17.32 -12.85
C LEU A 42 -9.67 -17.18 -14.36
N GLY A 43 -8.65 -16.37 -14.70
CA GLY A 43 -8.32 -15.97 -16.06
C GLY A 43 -7.07 -15.09 -16.11
N PHE A 44 -6.28 -15.21 -17.17
CA PHE A 44 -4.99 -14.50 -17.34
C PHE A 44 -5.14 -13.00 -17.61
N GLU A 45 -6.32 -12.56 -18.02
CA GLU A 45 -6.64 -11.15 -18.29
C GLU A 45 -6.77 -10.29 -17.02
N GLY A 46 -6.97 -10.91 -15.85
CA GLY A 46 -7.01 -10.24 -14.55
C GLY A 46 -5.64 -10.05 -13.88
N ARG A 47 -4.53 -10.18 -14.64
CA ARG A 47 -3.14 -10.17 -14.14
C ARG A 47 -2.83 -8.96 -13.25
N THR A 48 -2.25 -9.25 -12.09
CA THR A 48 -1.77 -8.30 -11.06
C THR A 48 -0.27 -8.51 -10.81
N LEU A 49 0.23 -8.20 -9.62
CA LEU A 49 1.64 -8.38 -9.24
C LEU A 49 2.19 -9.79 -9.51
N ALA A 50 3.52 -9.85 -9.72
CA ALA A 50 4.26 -11.08 -9.93
C ALA A 50 4.37 -11.93 -8.65
N ILE A 51 4.52 -13.25 -8.81
CA ILE A 51 5.14 -14.12 -7.81
C ILE A 51 6.63 -13.77 -7.79
N ASN A 52 7.21 -13.47 -6.63
CA ASN A 52 8.60 -13.01 -6.51
C ASN A 52 9.48 -13.86 -5.57
N VAL A 53 8.89 -14.74 -4.78
CA VAL A 53 9.65 -15.70 -3.95
C VAL A 53 9.03 -17.09 -4.07
N VAL A 54 9.87 -18.13 -4.10
CA VAL A 54 9.47 -19.53 -4.02
C VAL A 54 10.36 -20.23 -2.99
N VAL A 55 9.72 -20.90 -2.03
CA VAL A 55 10.39 -21.66 -0.96
C VAL A 55 10.11 -23.14 -1.16
N TYR A 56 11.15 -23.96 -1.28
CA TYR A 56 11.01 -25.42 -1.28
C TYR A 56 11.15 -25.96 0.15
N GLY A 57 10.13 -26.70 0.58
CA GLY A 57 9.99 -27.23 1.94
C GLY A 57 8.52 -27.41 2.32
N ASP A 58 8.29 -28.09 3.43
CA ASP A 58 6.96 -28.32 4.00
C ASP A 58 6.21 -26.99 4.27
N PRO A 59 5.02 -26.77 3.68
CA PRO A 59 4.29 -25.50 3.82
C PRO A 59 3.96 -25.10 5.26
N ALA A 60 3.61 -26.06 6.12
CA ALA A 60 3.33 -25.79 7.53
C ALA A 60 4.58 -25.30 8.27
N THR A 61 5.73 -25.91 8.00
CA THR A 61 7.04 -25.46 8.51
C THR A 61 7.39 -24.06 8.00
N VAL A 62 7.12 -23.74 6.74
CA VAL A 62 7.34 -22.39 6.17
C VAL A 62 6.44 -21.36 6.86
N GLN A 63 5.13 -21.63 6.99
CA GLN A 63 4.19 -20.73 7.64
C GLN A 63 4.54 -20.50 9.12
N GLN A 64 4.85 -21.59 9.86
CA GLN A 64 5.27 -21.52 11.25
C GLN A 64 6.57 -20.72 11.38
N HIS A 65 7.55 -20.95 10.49
CA HIS A 65 8.80 -20.20 10.52
C HIS A 65 8.60 -18.70 10.33
N LEU A 66 7.74 -18.28 9.39
CA LEU A 66 7.45 -16.86 9.20
C LEU A 66 6.78 -16.23 10.44
N LYS A 67 5.82 -16.94 11.05
CA LYS A 67 5.13 -16.51 12.28
C LYS A 67 6.04 -16.50 13.54
N GLU A 68 7.06 -17.35 13.60
CA GLU A 68 7.99 -17.47 14.74
C GLU A 68 9.35 -16.77 14.49
N SER A 69 9.60 -16.26 13.28
CA SER A 69 10.83 -15.57 12.87
C SER A 69 11.07 -14.34 13.75
N SER A 70 12.29 -14.22 14.28
CA SER A 70 12.70 -13.02 15.02
C SER A 70 13.16 -11.86 14.12
N GLY A 71 12.90 -11.93 12.80
CA GLY A 71 13.32 -10.94 11.80
C GLY A 71 12.25 -9.89 11.45
N GLY A 72 10.98 -10.29 11.50
CA GLY A 72 9.80 -9.45 11.28
C GLY A 72 8.65 -9.92 12.17
N ASN A 73 7.68 -9.05 12.48
CA ASN A 73 6.59 -9.38 13.41
C ASN A 73 5.35 -9.91 12.65
N TRP A 74 5.58 -10.93 11.81
CA TRP A 74 4.58 -11.44 10.86
C TRP A 74 3.33 -11.98 11.56
N SER A 75 2.22 -11.28 11.33
CA SER A 75 0.90 -11.60 11.88
C SER A 75 -0.03 -12.07 10.75
N GLU A 76 -1.00 -12.92 11.09
CA GLU A 76 -1.99 -13.43 10.14
C GLU A 76 -3.09 -12.38 9.94
N VAL A 77 -3.43 -12.08 8.69
CA VAL A 77 -4.46 -11.08 8.34
C VAL A 77 -5.80 -11.54 8.89
N THR A 78 -6.38 -10.79 9.82
CA THR A 78 -7.66 -11.14 10.44
C THR A 78 -8.85 -10.74 9.57
N GLY A 79 -10.03 -11.31 9.83
CA GLY A 79 -11.27 -10.96 9.11
C GLY A 79 -11.75 -9.51 9.27
N ASN A 80 -11.10 -8.73 10.15
CA ASN A 80 -11.34 -7.28 10.29
C ASN A 80 -10.32 -6.43 9.52
N GLU A 81 -9.33 -7.06 8.88
CA GLU A 81 -8.23 -6.41 8.13
C GLU A 81 -8.29 -6.77 6.63
N THR A 82 -9.41 -7.34 6.18
CA THR A 82 -9.69 -7.57 4.75
C THR A 82 -9.89 -6.25 4.02
N ASP A 83 -9.01 -5.99 3.05
CA ASP A 83 -8.80 -4.67 2.46
C ASP A 83 -9.84 -4.21 1.43
N VAL A 84 -9.60 -3.03 0.83
CA VAL A 84 -10.15 -2.68 -0.49
C VAL A 84 -8.99 -2.72 -1.49
N ASP A 85 -9.21 -3.25 -2.70
CA ASP A 85 -8.14 -3.58 -3.66
C ASP A 85 -7.08 -2.47 -3.78
N PRO A 86 -5.80 -2.77 -3.53
CA PRO A 86 -4.78 -1.75 -3.51
C PRO A 86 -4.45 -1.30 -4.93
N VAL A 87 -4.10 -0.02 -5.08
CA VAL A 87 -3.78 0.54 -6.40
C VAL A 87 -2.32 0.24 -6.73
N GLU A 88 -2.09 -0.50 -7.81
CA GLU A 88 -0.77 -0.81 -8.36
C GLU A 88 -0.25 0.33 -9.26
N GLY A 89 1.05 0.61 -9.19
CA GLY A 89 1.72 1.58 -10.07
C GLY A 89 1.96 1.04 -11.48
N PRO A 90 1.88 1.90 -12.54
CA PRO A 90 2.11 1.44 -13.91
C PRO A 90 3.59 1.21 -14.20
N ALA A 91 3.94 -0.02 -14.59
CA ALA A 91 5.16 -0.28 -15.34
C ALA A 91 5.10 0.45 -16.71
N ASN A 92 6.24 0.93 -17.21
CA ASN A 92 6.32 1.65 -18.49
C ASN A 92 5.94 0.75 -19.68
N GLY A 93 4.68 0.78 -20.07
CA GLY A 93 4.13 0.05 -21.22
C GLY A 93 2.68 0.44 -21.48
N THR A 94 2.40 1.02 -22.64
CA THR A 94 1.08 1.60 -22.95
C THR A 94 0.01 0.56 -23.29
N THR A 95 -0.86 0.23 -22.32
CA THR A 95 -2.33 0.09 -22.52
C THR A 95 -3.07 0.00 -21.18
N THR A 96 -3.76 1.08 -20.81
CA THR A 96 -4.53 1.17 -19.56
C THR A 96 -5.97 0.69 -19.77
N ARG A 97 -6.39 -0.36 -19.05
CA ARG A 97 -7.79 -0.56 -18.66
C ARG A 97 -7.83 -1.26 -17.29
N TRP A 98 -8.12 -0.47 -16.26
CA TRP A 98 -8.25 -0.91 -14.88
C TRP A 98 -9.63 -0.47 -14.37
N ASP A 99 -10.40 -1.42 -13.85
CA ASP A 99 -11.64 -1.26 -13.08
C ASP A 99 -11.64 -2.37 -11.98
N VAL A 100 -12.77 -2.87 -11.47
CA VAL A 100 -13.02 -3.07 -10.01
C VAL A 100 -13.55 -4.50 -9.63
N ALA A 101 -13.46 -5.06 -8.39
CA ALA A 101 -13.27 -4.51 -7.02
C ALA A 101 -12.57 -5.43 -5.96
N GLY A 102 -11.95 -4.78 -4.95
CA GLY A 102 -12.24 -4.94 -3.51
C GLY A 102 -11.74 -6.18 -2.73
N GLY A 103 -10.61 -6.08 -2.02
CA GLY A 103 -10.24 -7.01 -0.93
C GLY A 103 -10.11 -8.47 -1.35
N ALA A 104 -9.84 -8.70 -2.64
CA ALA A 104 -10.26 -9.93 -3.29
C ALA A 104 -9.17 -10.99 -3.31
N THR A 105 -9.60 -12.25 -3.11
CA THR A 105 -8.88 -13.47 -3.48
C THR A 105 -8.10 -13.29 -4.78
N ARG A 106 -6.81 -13.57 -4.73
CA ARG A 106 -5.90 -13.56 -5.87
C ARG A 106 -5.59 -14.98 -6.27
N TYR A 107 -5.85 -15.31 -7.52
CA TYR A 107 -5.62 -16.63 -8.07
C TYR A 107 -4.23 -16.73 -8.72
N VAL A 108 -3.54 -17.85 -8.54
CA VAL A 108 -2.38 -18.23 -9.36
C VAL A 108 -2.73 -19.47 -10.19
N TYR A 109 -2.18 -19.58 -11.39
CA TYR A 109 -2.39 -20.75 -12.25
C TYR A 109 -1.17 -21.67 -12.20
N VAL A 110 -1.42 -22.96 -12.00
CA VAL A 110 -0.40 -24.02 -12.01
C VAL A 110 -0.78 -25.10 -13.01
N VAL A 111 0.22 -25.78 -13.56
CA VAL A 111 0.08 -26.89 -14.51
C VAL A 111 0.97 -28.03 -14.05
N ASP A 112 0.43 -29.23 -13.99
CA ASP A 112 1.19 -30.48 -13.96
C ASP A 112 1.49 -30.89 -15.41
N PRO A 113 2.74 -30.72 -15.90
CA PRO A 113 3.10 -31.04 -17.28
C PRO A 113 3.19 -32.54 -17.54
N VAL A 114 3.23 -33.38 -16.50
CA VAL A 114 3.27 -34.84 -16.61
C VAL A 114 1.86 -35.40 -16.82
N ARG A 115 0.85 -34.77 -16.21
CA ARG A 115 -0.59 -35.12 -16.33
C ARG A 115 -1.36 -34.29 -17.35
N ASP A 116 -0.74 -33.25 -17.93
CA ASP A 116 -1.36 -32.27 -18.84
C ASP A 116 -2.63 -31.64 -18.26
N SER A 117 -2.55 -31.25 -16.98
CA SER A 117 -3.69 -30.73 -16.22
C SER A 117 -3.30 -29.46 -15.47
N GLY A 118 -4.11 -28.40 -15.60
CA GLY A 118 -3.90 -27.13 -14.90
C GLY A 118 -5.05 -26.75 -13.98
N ALA A 119 -4.72 -25.98 -12.93
CA ALA A 119 -5.65 -25.54 -11.90
C ALA A 119 -5.36 -24.10 -11.47
N TRP A 120 -6.41 -23.38 -11.07
CA TRP A 120 -6.29 -22.10 -10.38
C TRP A 120 -6.32 -22.32 -8.87
N LEU A 121 -5.33 -21.78 -8.17
CA LEU A 121 -5.22 -21.84 -6.71
C LEU A 121 -5.60 -20.49 -6.11
N THR A 122 -6.36 -20.51 -5.01
CA THR A 122 -6.56 -19.36 -4.10
C THR A 122 -5.37 -19.23 -3.15
N GLU A 123 -5.23 -18.10 -2.44
CA GLU A 123 -4.27 -18.00 -1.34
C GLU A 123 -4.53 -19.09 -0.27
N SER A 124 -3.48 -19.78 0.19
CA SER A 124 -3.55 -20.66 1.37
C SER A 124 -3.54 -19.85 2.66
N TYR A 125 -2.75 -18.78 2.72
CA TYR A 125 -2.69 -17.85 3.84
C TYR A 125 -2.13 -16.48 3.44
N GLN A 126 -2.38 -15.47 4.29
CA GLN A 126 -1.85 -14.11 4.14
C GLN A 126 -1.21 -13.63 5.44
N LEU A 127 -0.02 -13.02 5.35
CA LEU A 127 0.74 -12.49 6.49
C LEU A 127 1.11 -11.02 6.27
N HIS A 128 1.23 -10.24 7.35
CA HIS A 128 1.71 -8.86 7.32
C HIS A 128 2.71 -8.54 8.44
N ASP A 129 3.61 -7.59 8.19
CA ASP A 129 4.55 -7.03 9.17
C ASP A 129 4.59 -5.50 9.02
N GLY A 130 3.95 -4.80 9.97
CA GLY A 130 3.76 -3.35 9.97
C GLY A 130 2.38 -2.92 10.51
N ASP A 131 2.08 -1.62 10.42
CA ASP A 131 0.80 -1.04 10.88
C ASP A 131 -0.18 -0.87 9.70
N TYR A 132 -1.45 -1.22 9.89
CA TYR A 132 -2.52 -1.10 8.89
C TYR A 132 -2.74 0.35 8.43
N LEU A 133 -2.79 1.33 9.34
CA LEU A 133 -2.99 2.75 8.98
C LEU A 133 -1.66 3.49 8.68
N GLY A 134 -0.55 2.75 8.68
CA GLY A 134 0.79 3.22 8.35
C GLY A 134 1.29 2.59 7.06
N THR A 135 2.24 1.68 7.22
CA THR A 135 2.83 0.88 6.15
C THR A 135 3.15 -0.51 6.67
N ARG A 136 3.06 -1.50 5.79
CA ARG A 136 3.34 -2.90 6.08
C ARG A 136 3.95 -3.60 4.88
N HIS A 137 4.78 -4.60 5.16
CA HIS A 137 5.07 -5.65 4.19
C HIS A 137 3.93 -6.67 4.25
N HIS A 138 3.52 -7.19 3.09
CA HIS A 138 2.44 -8.16 2.98
C HIS A 138 2.88 -9.36 2.12
N ILE A 139 2.44 -10.56 2.52
CA ILE A 139 2.72 -11.84 1.85
C ILE A 139 1.39 -12.51 1.53
N ARG A 140 1.18 -12.89 0.27
CA ARG A 140 0.20 -13.91 -0.14
C ARG A 140 0.93 -15.19 -0.49
N ALA A 141 0.56 -16.29 0.15
CA ALA A 141 1.20 -17.58 -0.05
C ALA A 141 0.26 -18.58 -0.77
N TYR A 142 0.85 -19.33 -1.69
CA TYR A 142 0.22 -20.38 -2.47
C TYR A 142 1.01 -21.67 -2.27
N GLU A 143 0.34 -22.70 -1.78
CA GLU A 143 0.96 -24.00 -1.49
C GLU A 143 0.79 -24.95 -2.67
N ALA A 144 1.67 -25.95 -2.75
CA ALA A 144 1.56 -26.99 -3.77
C ALA A 144 0.19 -27.70 -3.71
N PRO A 145 -0.47 -27.96 -4.86
CA PRO A 145 -1.80 -28.59 -4.87
C PRO A 145 -1.76 -30.09 -4.53
N ARG A 146 -0.58 -30.69 -4.42
CA ARG A 146 -0.39 -32.12 -4.14
C ARG A 146 0.45 -32.31 -2.88
N GLU A 147 0.05 -33.27 -2.04
CA GLU A 147 0.71 -33.58 -0.76
C GLU A 147 2.14 -34.15 -0.91
N ASP A 148 2.51 -34.64 -2.11
CA ASP A 148 3.86 -35.13 -2.42
C ASP A 148 4.81 -34.02 -2.93
N GLU A 149 4.29 -32.83 -3.24
CA GLU A 149 5.09 -31.65 -3.55
C GLU A 149 5.27 -30.74 -2.33
N GLN A 150 6.50 -30.24 -2.16
CA GLN A 150 6.86 -29.37 -1.04
C GLN A 150 7.42 -28.04 -1.54
N TRP A 151 6.51 -27.15 -1.95
CA TRP A 151 6.83 -25.77 -2.29
C TRP A 151 5.73 -24.80 -1.85
N VAL A 152 6.14 -23.56 -1.60
CA VAL A 152 5.27 -22.40 -1.36
C VAL A 152 5.71 -21.27 -2.28
N ALA A 153 4.84 -20.85 -3.18
CA ALA A 153 5.03 -19.66 -4.01
C ALA A 153 4.44 -18.45 -3.29
N MET A 154 5.15 -17.33 -3.31
CA MET A 154 4.77 -16.11 -2.58
C MET A 154 4.77 -14.89 -3.49
N GLN A 155 3.72 -14.11 -3.36
CA GLN A 155 3.69 -12.71 -3.73
C GLN A 155 3.98 -11.88 -2.48
N THR A 156 5.10 -11.16 -2.50
CA THR A 156 5.49 -10.26 -1.41
C THR A 156 5.56 -8.82 -1.91
N HIS A 157 4.91 -7.91 -1.22
CA HIS A 157 4.85 -6.50 -1.62
C HIS A 157 4.89 -5.55 -0.42
N HIS A 158 5.25 -4.30 -0.67
CA HIS A 158 5.26 -3.21 0.30
C HIS A 158 4.11 -2.29 -0.03
N GLU A 159 3.33 -1.92 0.99
CA GLU A 159 2.18 -1.05 0.82
C GLU A 159 2.00 -0.09 1.99
N HIS A 160 1.28 1.00 1.71
CA HIS A 160 0.93 2.00 2.70
C HIS A 160 -0.54 2.40 2.58
N TRP A 161 -1.14 2.79 3.70
CA TRP A 161 -2.51 3.32 3.71
C TRP A 161 -2.55 4.74 3.13
N ASP A 162 -3.32 4.96 2.07
CA ASP A 162 -3.57 6.30 1.51
C ASP A 162 -4.86 6.88 2.11
N TRP A 163 -4.70 7.83 3.04
CA TRP A 163 -5.83 8.51 3.71
C TRP A 163 -6.78 9.28 2.78
N PHE A 164 -6.37 9.65 1.56
CA PHE A 164 -7.24 10.33 0.59
C PHE A 164 -7.90 9.36 -0.40
N ARG A 165 -7.42 8.12 -0.48
CA ARG A 165 -8.02 7.02 -1.26
C ARG A 165 -8.71 5.95 -0.40
N LEU A 166 -8.54 6.00 0.92
CA LEU A 166 -9.08 5.10 1.95
C LEU A 166 -8.86 3.61 1.61
N ARG A 167 -7.59 3.28 1.31
CA ARG A 167 -7.12 1.93 0.92
C ARG A 167 -5.61 1.85 1.01
N HIS A 168 -5.06 0.65 0.94
CA HIS A 168 -3.63 0.44 0.67
C HIS A 168 -3.24 0.80 -0.77
N THR A 169 -2.02 1.28 -0.97
CA THR A 169 -1.38 1.50 -2.28
C THR A 169 -0.08 0.71 -2.30
N VAL A 170 0.16 -0.07 -3.36
CA VAL A 170 1.39 -0.88 -3.47
C VAL A 170 2.51 0.00 -4.01
N ASP A 171 3.60 0.10 -3.26
CA ASP A 171 4.80 0.84 -3.65
C ASP A 171 5.70 0.01 -4.56
N GLY A 172 5.83 -1.28 -4.25
CA GLY A 172 6.69 -2.21 -4.98
C GLY A 172 6.77 -3.60 -4.36
N THR A 173 7.50 -4.48 -5.04
CA THR A 173 7.75 -5.87 -4.66
C THR A 173 9.19 -6.11 -4.23
N ARG A 174 10.16 -5.33 -4.74
CA ARG A 174 11.60 -5.53 -4.47
C ARG A 174 11.98 -5.37 -3.00
N ASP A 175 11.42 -4.39 -2.29
CA ASP A 175 11.78 -4.14 -0.89
C ASP A 175 11.29 -5.26 0.04
N SER A 176 10.08 -5.79 -0.21
CA SER A 176 9.55 -6.95 0.52
C SER A 176 10.26 -8.26 0.14
N GLN A 177 10.56 -8.48 -1.14
CA GLN A 177 11.41 -9.59 -1.59
C GLN A 177 12.77 -9.54 -0.89
N SER A 178 13.40 -8.37 -0.84
CA SER A 178 14.71 -8.18 -0.19
C SER A 178 14.62 -8.27 1.34
N ARG A 179 13.47 -7.96 1.95
CA ARG A 179 13.23 -8.19 3.40
C ARG A 179 13.11 -9.67 3.68
N LEU A 180 12.29 -10.40 2.92
CA LEU A 180 12.13 -11.83 3.07
C LEU A 180 13.46 -12.56 2.80
N GLU A 181 14.20 -12.16 1.77
CA GLU A 181 15.58 -12.61 1.55
C GLU A 181 16.46 -12.43 2.79
N ARG A 182 16.44 -11.28 3.46
CA ARG A 182 17.21 -11.05 4.69
C ARG A 182 16.75 -11.89 5.87
N GLU A 183 15.50 -12.35 5.91
CA GLU A 183 15.04 -13.28 6.94
C GLU A 183 15.56 -14.70 6.73
N PHE A 184 15.85 -15.08 5.48
CA PHE A 184 16.45 -16.37 5.11
C PHE A 184 17.99 -16.31 4.89
N MET A 185 18.57 -15.12 4.67
CA MET A 185 20.01 -14.91 4.46
C MET A 185 20.82 -15.22 5.72
N ASP A 186 21.98 -15.84 5.53
CA ASP A 186 22.91 -16.28 6.59
C ASP A 186 22.26 -17.14 7.69
N ARG A 187 21.10 -17.76 7.41
CA ARG A 187 20.42 -18.67 8.33
C ARG A 187 21.01 -20.07 8.27
N PRO A 188 21.27 -20.72 9.42
CA PRO A 188 21.84 -22.07 9.48
C PRO A 188 20.89 -23.16 8.92
N PHE A 189 19.64 -22.79 8.65
CA PHE A 189 18.58 -23.63 8.14
C PHE A 189 18.24 -23.36 6.66
N VAL A 190 19.09 -22.64 5.92
CA VAL A 190 18.94 -22.45 4.47
C VAL A 190 20.11 -23.15 3.77
N GLU A 191 19.79 -24.09 2.89
CA GLU A 191 20.79 -24.87 2.12
C GLU A 191 21.29 -24.08 0.91
N ASP A 192 20.40 -23.30 0.29
CA ASP A 192 20.69 -22.47 -0.88
C ASP A 192 19.69 -21.30 -0.94
N LEU A 193 20.20 -20.11 -1.27
CA LEU A 193 19.42 -18.92 -1.61
C LEU A 193 19.97 -18.39 -2.92
N SER A 194 19.16 -18.48 -3.98
CA SER A 194 19.54 -18.06 -5.33
C SER A 194 18.44 -17.17 -5.94
N ARG A 195 18.82 -16.30 -6.87
CA ARG A 195 17.87 -15.57 -7.72
C ARG A 195 17.88 -16.18 -9.11
N THR A 196 16.71 -16.59 -9.58
CA THR A 196 16.50 -17.15 -10.92
C THR A 196 15.74 -16.15 -11.78
N TYR A 197 16.23 -15.87 -12.99
CA TYR A 197 15.52 -14.98 -13.92
C TYR A 197 14.39 -15.76 -14.61
N VAL A 198 13.17 -15.23 -14.52
CA VAL A 198 11.94 -15.87 -15.01
C VAL A 198 11.10 -14.94 -15.90
N GLY A 199 11.61 -13.76 -16.27
CA GLY A 199 10.94 -12.82 -17.17
C GLY A 199 9.69 -12.13 -16.60
N ASN A 200 9.44 -12.23 -15.29
CA ASN A 200 8.24 -11.70 -14.62
C ASN A 200 8.23 -10.17 -14.36
N ALA A 201 9.07 -9.40 -15.05
CA ALA A 201 9.27 -7.95 -14.84
C ALA A 201 8.06 -7.04 -15.17
N LYS A 202 6.88 -7.61 -15.43
CA LYS A 202 5.68 -6.88 -15.89
C LYS A 202 4.75 -6.53 -14.73
N GLY A 203 5.21 -5.70 -13.79
CA GLY A 203 4.42 -5.17 -12.68
C GLY A 203 5.24 -4.26 -11.76
N SER A 204 4.61 -3.25 -11.15
CA SER A 204 5.21 -2.15 -10.35
C SER A 204 6.70 -1.88 -10.64
N ASP A 205 7.60 -2.48 -9.85
CA ASP A 205 9.06 -2.34 -9.92
C ASP A 205 9.80 -3.68 -10.13
N ALA A 206 9.11 -4.78 -10.43
CA ALA A 206 9.68 -6.12 -10.55
C ALA A 206 10.81 -6.19 -11.60
N ASP A 207 11.94 -6.83 -11.27
CA ASP A 207 13.13 -6.89 -12.16
C ASP A 207 13.24 -8.17 -13.01
N GLY A 208 12.26 -9.08 -12.94
CA GLY A 208 12.27 -10.32 -13.70
C GLY A 208 12.87 -11.51 -12.95
N TRP A 209 13.31 -11.33 -11.69
CA TRP A 209 13.95 -12.36 -10.88
C TRP A 209 13.04 -12.85 -9.75
N VAL A 210 12.96 -14.17 -9.60
CA VAL A 210 12.35 -14.84 -8.44
C VAL A 210 13.46 -15.30 -7.50
N THR A 211 13.27 -15.07 -6.19
CA THR A 211 14.14 -15.62 -5.16
C THR A 211 13.71 -17.05 -4.87
N VAL A 212 14.66 -17.98 -4.94
CA VAL A 212 14.50 -19.41 -4.67
C VAL A 212 15.22 -19.77 -3.38
N ILE A 213 14.53 -20.45 -2.47
CA ILE A 213 15.03 -20.77 -1.11
C ILE A 213 14.83 -22.27 -0.83
N ARG A 214 15.90 -22.97 -0.39
CA ARG A 214 15.85 -24.39 0.06
C ARG A 214 16.23 -24.52 1.53
N LEU A 215 15.55 -25.41 2.28
CA LEU A 215 15.59 -25.44 3.75
C LEU A 215 16.29 -26.67 4.37
N ARG A 216 16.88 -26.44 5.55
CA ARG A 216 17.31 -27.39 6.60
C ARG A 216 16.78 -26.87 7.96
N SER A 217 17.49 -27.08 9.08
CA SER A 217 17.16 -26.58 10.44
C SER A 217 18.45 -26.34 11.25
N PHE A 218 18.56 -25.51 12.30
CA PHE A 218 17.59 -24.82 13.19
C PHE A 218 18.20 -23.51 13.78
N GLY A 219 17.37 -22.57 14.24
CA GLY A 219 17.68 -21.68 15.39
C GLY A 219 18.17 -20.24 15.12
N ALA A 220 17.64 -19.26 15.88
CA ALA A 220 17.95 -17.83 15.78
C ALA A 220 17.99 -17.10 17.14
N THR A 221 18.63 -15.93 17.20
CA THR A 221 18.62 -14.99 18.35
C THR A 221 18.59 -13.53 17.87
N ALA A 222 17.83 -12.67 18.57
CA ALA A 222 17.57 -11.27 18.20
C ALA A 222 18.37 -10.24 19.03
N LEU A 223 18.32 -8.95 18.65
CA LEU A 223 18.73 -7.82 19.50
C LEU A 223 18.05 -6.49 19.10
N LEU A 224 17.74 -5.65 20.10
CA LEU A 224 17.04 -4.36 20.02
C LEU A 224 17.99 -3.16 20.18
N ALA A 225 17.60 -1.98 19.68
CA ALA A 225 18.06 -0.68 20.20
C ALA A 225 17.06 0.46 19.96
N ILE A 226 17.06 1.44 20.87
CA ILE A 226 16.13 2.61 20.99
C ILE A 226 16.96 3.91 20.87
N LEU A 227 16.35 5.07 20.54
CA LEU A 227 16.59 6.35 21.26
C LEU A 227 15.65 7.51 20.89
N ALA A 228 15.53 8.48 21.80
CA ALA A 228 14.63 9.64 21.75
C ALA A 228 15.40 10.97 21.88
N VAL A 229 14.75 12.12 21.61
CA VAL A 229 15.35 13.47 21.66
C VAL A 229 14.43 14.48 22.39
N PRO A 230 14.94 15.36 23.28
CA PRO A 230 14.14 16.30 24.05
C PRO A 230 13.85 17.65 23.35
N VAL A 231 12.83 18.35 23.84
CA VAL A 231 12.38 19.69 23.39
C VAL A 231 12.95 20.81 24.27
N LEU A 232 13.33 21.96 23.69
CA LEU A 232 13.82 23.14 24.43
C LEU A 232 12.92 24.39 24.26
N GLY A 233 13.03 25.33 25.22
CA GLY A 233 11.99 26.32 25.54
C GLY A 233 11.90 27.59 24.67
N ARG A 234 10.80 28.34 24.87
CA ARG A 234 10.44 29.57 24.14
C ARG A 234 10.93 30.86 24.84
N LYS A 235 11.39 31.83 24.04
CA LYS A 235 11.29 33.27 24.34
C LYS A 235 10.20 33.90 23.45
N ARG A 236 9.53 34.95 23.92
CA ARG A 236 8.55 35.73 23.12
C ARG A 236 9.24 36.97 22.52
N PRO A 237 9.26 37.14 21.18
CA PRO A 237 9.56 38.42 20.56
C PRO A 237 8.30 39.29 20.45
N THR A 238 8.46 40.61 20.51
CA THR A 238 7.48 41.56 19.97
C THR A 238 7.57 41.53 18.44
N LEU A 239 6.53 41.03 17.79
CA LEU A 239 6.54 40.80 16.34
C LEU A 239 6.28 42.10 15.56
N ASP A 240 7.17 42.43 14.63
CA ASP A 240 6.91 43.46 13.62
C ASP A 240 5.85 42.99 12.60
N ARG A 241 5.22 43.91 11.86
CA ARG A 241 4.14 43.62 10.88
C ARG A 241 4.55 42.55 9.87
N ASP A 242 5.80 42.54 9.43
CA ASP A 242 6.32 41.52 8.52
C ASP A 242 6.52 40.16 9.18
N GLN A 243 6.93 40.13 10.45
CA GLN A 243 7.02 38.89 11.22
C GLN A 243 5.62 38.32 11.53
N VAL A 244 4.62 39.16 11.78
CA VAL A 244 3.21 38.74 11.91
C VAL A 244 2.69 38.13 10.60
N ARG A 245 3.04 38.72 9.45
CA ARG A 245 2.69 38.20 8.11
C ARG A 245 3.33 36.85 7.83
N TRP A 246 4.61 36.66 8.15
CA TRP A 246 5.28 35.36 8.06
C TRP A 246 4.72 34.33 9.04
N LEU A 247 4.44 34.72 10.28
CA LEU A 247 3.82 33.83 11.27
C LEU A 247 2.45 33.34 10.82
N ARG A 248 1.61 34.19 10.23
CA ARG A 248 0.29 33.77 9.68
C ARG A 248 0.43 32.79 8.52
N ARG A 249 1.40 33.00 7.61
CA ARG A 249 1.73 32.02 6.56
C ARG A 249 2.19 30.69 7.16
N GLY A 250 3.04 30.75 8.20
CA GLY A 250 3.51 29.58 8.94
C GLY A 250 2.39 28.83 9.69
N LEU A 251 1.39 29.53 10.24
CA LEU A 251 0.22 28.93 10.88
C LEU A 251 -0.74 28.27 9.87
N LEU A 252 -0.93 28.88 8.70
CA LEU A 252 -1.67 28.27 7.59
C LEU A 252 -0.95 27.01 7.09
N ALA A 253 0.33 27.14 6.70
CA ALA A 253 1.12 26.05 6.15
C ALA A 253 1.32 24.90 7.16
N GLY A 254 1.82 25.23 8.36
CA GLY A 254 2.10 24.27 9.42
C GLY A 254 0.85 23.67 10.06
N GLY A 255 -0.28 24.38 10.03
CA GLY A 255 -1.55 23.82 10.49
C GLY A 255 -2.17 22.84 9.51
N LEU A 256 -2.10 23.09 8.19
CA LEU A 256 -2.48 22.10 7.18
C LEU A 256 -1.59 20.85 7.26
N GLY A 257 -0.28 21.03 7.37
CA GLY A 257 0.64 19.91 7.55
C GLY A 257 0.44 19.16 8.87
N GLY A 258 0.19 19.88 9.96
CA GLY A 258 -0.10 19.32 11.28
C GLY A 258 -1.43 18.57 11.36
N LEU A 259 -2.47 19.01 10.63
CA LEU A 259 -3.73 18.27 10.52
C LEU A 259 -3.54 16.96 9.76
N TYR A 260 -2.85 16.99 8.62
CA TYR A 260 -2.62 15.77 7.81
C TYR A 260 -1.70 14.77 8.53
N LEU A 261 -0.51 15.19 8.97
CA LEU A 261 0.40 14.32 9.72
C LEU A 261 -0.19 13.90 11.07
N GLY A 262 -0.99 14.76 11.72
CA GLY A 262 -1.71 14.44 12.94
C GLY A 262 -2.75 13.33 12.75
N VAL A 263 -3.40 13.25 11.58
CA VAL A 263 -4.27 12.12 11.24
C VAL A 263 -3.47 10.85 10.96
N ARG A 264 -2.36 10.92 10.20
CA ARG A 264 -1.46 9.77 9.97
C ARG A 264 -0.99 9.16 11.29
N PHE A 265 -0.27 9.94 12.09
CA PHE A 265 0.33 9.45 13.33
C PHE A 265 -0.73 9.16 14.40
N GLY A 266 -1.84 9.92 14.42
CA GLY A 266 -2.97 9.65 15.31
C GLY A 266 -3.67 8.32 15.02
N GLY A 267 -3.85 7.98 13.74
CA GLY A 267 -4.40 6.69 13.32
C GLY A 267 -3.51 5.50 13.73
N ILE A 268 -2.22 5.56 13.41
CA ILE A 268 -1.23 4.52 13.80
C ILE A 268 -1.17 4.36 15.33
N VAL A 269 -1.17 5.46 16.09
CA VAL A 269 -1.18 5.41 17.55
C VAL A 269 -2.51 4.84 18.09
N ALA A 270 -3.64 5.18 17.49
CA ALA A 270 -4.95 4.64 17.88
C ALA A 270 -5.04 3.13 17.62
N GLU A 271 -4.58 2.66 16.46
CA GLU A 271 -4.50 1.24 16.08
C GLU A 271 -3.69 0.44 17.12
N ARG A 272 -2.46 0.86 17.41
CA ARG A 272 -1.59 0.22 18.41
C ARG A 272 -2.13 0.22 19.83
N LEU A 273 -2.99 1.18 20.18
CA LEU A 273 -3.63 1.27 21.49
C LEU A 273 -4.98 0.54 21.56
N LEU A 274 -5.55 0.14 20.41
CA LEU A 274 -6.88 -0.46 20.30
C LEU A 274 -6.86 -1.73 19.42
N PRO A 275 -6.03 -2.76 19.71
CA PRO A 275 -5.81 -3.92 18.84
C PRO A 275 -7.04 -4.85 18.65
N GLY A 276 -8.18 -4.54 19.29
CA GLY A 276 -9.46 -5.22 19.07
C GLY A 276 -10.47 -4.41 18.26
N VAL A 277 -10.10 -3.23 17.75
CA VAL A 277 -10.94 -2.36 16.94
C VAL A 277 -10.50 -2.46 15.48
N ASP A 278 -11.46 -2.70 14.59
CA ASP A 278 -11.25 -2.67 13.13
C ASP A 278 -10.55 -1.36 12.70
N PRO A 279 -9.41 -1.42 11.98
CA PRO A 279 -8.70 -0.24 11.49
C PRO A 279 -9.54 0.69 10.61
N LEU A 280 -10.52 0.17 9.86
CA LEU A 280 -11.44 0.99 9.05
C LEU A 280 -12.37 1.83 9.93
N THR A 281 -12.78 1.32 11.10
CA THR A 281 -13.51 2.09 12.11
C THR A 281 -12.66 3.23 12.66
N ILE A 282 -11.36 3.01 12.89
CA ILE A 282 -10.42 4.09 13.28
C ILE A 282 -10.29 5.10 12.13
N ALA A 283 -10.13 4.63 10.89
CA ALA A 283 -10.06 5.50 9.71
C ALA A 283 -11.32 6.36 9.54
N ALA A 284 -12.51 5.80 9.78
CA ALA A 284 -13.79 6.51 9.70
C ALA A 284 -13.91 7.64 10.74
N VAL A 285 -13.31 7.49 11.93
CA VAL A 285 -13.26 8.55 12.96
C VAL A 285 -12.29 9.68 12.58
N PHE A 286 -11.13 9.35 12.00
CA PHE A 286 -10.09 10.32 11.68
C PHE A 286 -10.29 11.03 10.32
N TYR A 287 -10.86 10.37 9.32
CA TYR A 287 -11.03 10.90 7.97
C TYR A 287 -11.82 12.23 7.88
N PRO A 288 -12.89 12.48 8.68
CA PRO A 288 -13.56 13.78 8.72
C PRO A 288 -12.62 14.97 9.04
N VAL A 289 -11.54 14.74 9.80
CA VAL A 289 -10.53 15.77 10.11
C VAL A 289 -9.75 16.16 8.86
N LEU A 290 -9.47 15.24 7.94
CA LEU A 290 -8.91 15.57 6.62
C LEU A 290 -9.97 16.22 5.73
N PHE A 291 -11.10 15.53 5.55
CA PHE A 291 -12.16 15.88 4.60
C PHE A 291 -12.72 17.29 4.83
N VAL A 292 -13.00 17.66 6.08
CA VAL A 292 -13.52 18.98 6.47
C VAL A 292 -12.42 19.89 6.99
N GLY A 293 -11.53 19.37 7.84
CA GLY A 293 -10.57 20.18 8.57
C GLY A 293 -9.53 20.88 7.68
N LEU A 294 -9.04 20.22 6.62
CA LEU A 294 -8.07 20.85 5.71
C LEU A 294 -8.68 22.05 4.95
N PRO A 295 -9.84 21.95 4.26
CA PRO A 295 -10.49 23.12 3.66
C PRO A 295 -10.87 24.21 4.67
N VAL A 296 -11.40 23.84 5.84
CA VAL A 296 -11.80 24.82 6.87
C VAL A 296 -10.59 25.56 7.41
N TRP A 297 -9.47 24.87 7.66
CA TRP A 297 -8.23 25.51 8.09
C TRP A 297 -7.66 26.43 7.01
N ALA A 298 -7.63 25.97 5.75
CA ALA A 298 -7.19 26.76 4.61
C ALA A 298 -8.00 28.07 4.49
N PHE A 299 -9.34 27.99 4.59
CA PHE A 299 -10.22 29.14 4.54
C PHE A 299 -10.01 30.11 5.72
N LEU A 300 -10.08 29.61 6.96
CA LEU A 300 -10.05 30.46 8.16
C LEU A 300 -8.73 31.19 8.35
N PHE A 301 -7.59 30.51 8.14
CA PHE A 301 -6.27 31.09 8.37
C PHE A 301 -5.76 31.94 7.19
N ALA A 302 -6.37 31.81 6.01
CA ALA A 302 -6.06 32.66 4.85
C ALA A 302 -6.65 34.08 4.93
N ARG A 303 -7.76 34.30 5.65
CA ARG A 303 -8.51 35.58 5.68
C ARG A 303 -7.67 36.84 5.84
N LYS A 304 -6.55 36.77 6.58
CA LYS A 304 -5.70 37.93 6.88
C LYS A 304 -4.34 37.91 6.17
N LEU A 305 -4.29 37.29 5.00
CA LEU A 305 -3.17 37.24 4.07
C LEU A 305 -3.55 37.91 2.73
N SER A 306 -2.56 38.14 1.87
CA SER A 306 -2.80 38.45 0.46
C SER A 306 -3.03 37.18 -0.35
N ASP A 307 -3.82 37.23 -1.42
CA ASP A 307 -4.20 36.10 -2.28
C ASP A 307 -3.05 35.12 -2.56
N GLY A 308 -1.98 35.59 -3.21
CA GLY A 308 -0.82 34.77 -3.54
C GLY A 308 -0.05 34.30 -2.30
N GLY A 309 -0.08 35.07 -1.20
CA GLY A 309 0.51 34.66 0.07
C GLY A 309 -0.29 33.56 0.79
N ALA A 310 -1.61 33.54 0.61
CA ALA A 310 -2.50 32.50 1.10
C ALA A 310 -2.37 31.23 0.26
N ALA A 311 -2.43 31.35 -1.08
CA ALA A 311 -2.24 30.26 -2.02
C ALA A 311 -0.92 29.52 -1.79
N VAL A 312 0.21 30.24 -1.82
CA VAL A 312 1.54 29.64 -1.63
C VAL A 312 1.68 29.00 -0.25
N ALA A 313 1.21 29.64 0.82
CA ALA A 313 1.28 29.05 2.15
C ALA A 313 0.44 27.76 2.27
N ALA A 314 -0.76 27.73 1.69
CA ALA A 314 -1.61 26.54 1.70
C ALA A 314 -0.99 25.40 0.88
N MET A 315 -0.56 25.70 -0.35
CA MET A 315 0.08 24.74 -1.26
C MET A 315 1.38 24.18 -0.66
N SER A 316 2.31 25.04 -0.22
CA SER A 316 3.58 24.60 0.36
C SER A 316 3.42 23.83 1.67
N GLY A 317 2.45 24.19 2.52
CA GLY A 317 2.17 23.46 3.75
C GLY A 317 1.67 22.04 3.49
N PHE A 318 0.70 21.90 2.57
CA PHE A 318 0.16 20.59 2.20
C PHE A 318 1.19 19.73 1.43
N THR A 319 1.85 20.29 0.41
CA THR A 319 2.91 19.59 -0.33
C THR A 319 4.06 19.16 0.59
N GLY A 320 4.50 20.02 1.51
CA GLY A 320 5.54 19.70 2.47
C GLY A 320 5.15 18.52 3.38
N ALA A 321 3.89 18.46 3.80
CA ALA A 321 3.37 17.34 4.58
C ALA A 321 3.23 16.04 3.78
N VAL A 322 2.83 16.09 2.50
CA VAL A 322 2.85 14.94 1.58
C VAL A 322 4.27 14.39 1.40
N LEU A 323 5.26 15.27 1.24
CA LEU A 323 6.67 14.84 1.13
C LEU A 323 7.17 14.20 2.43
N VAL A 324 6.80 14.73 3.60
CA VAL A 324 7.14 14.13 4.91
C VAL A 324 6.44 12.79 5.09
N ASP A 325 5.15 12.67 4.76
CA ASP A 325 4.38 11.42 4.85
C ASP A 325 5.00 10.33 3.96
N TYR A 326 5.28 10.64 2.70
CA TYR A 326 5.91 9.70 1.77
C TYR A 326 7.35 9.33 2.13
N THR A 327 8.12 10.26 2.71
CA THR A 327 9.46 9.95 3.23
C THR A 327 9.38 9.01 4.44
N TYR A 328 8.40 9.23 5.32
CA TYR A 328 8.16 8.37 6.48
C TYR A 328 7.68 6.97 6.09
N LEU A 329 6.79 6.88 5.10
CA LEU A 329 6.26 5.64 4.52
C LEU A 329 7.19 4.98 3.50
N GLN A 330 8.39 5.53 3.27
CA GLN A 330 9.41 4.99 2.36
C GLN A 330 8.93 4.82 0.89
N VAL A 331 7.97 5.64 0.45
CA VAL A 331 7.40 5.59 -0.91
C VAL A 331 8.44 6.01 -1.94
N GLN A 332 9.05 5.03 -2.62
CA GLN A 332 10.10 5.28 -3.62
C GLN A 332 9.55 5.66 -5.01
N VAL A 333 8.37 5.15 -5.37
CA VAL A 333 7.75 5.33 -6.70
C VAL A 333 6.32 5.84 -6.52
N LEU A 334 5.95 6.87 -7.27
CA LEU A 334 4.61 7.46 -7.23
C LEU A 334 3.88 7.23 -8.57
N PRO A 335 2.75 6.50 -8.56
CA PRO A 335 1.88 6.39 -9.73
C PRO A 335 1.44 7.78 -10.24
N LEU A 336 1.38 7.95 -11.56
CA LEU A 336 1.07 9.24 -12.18
C LEU A 336 -0.33 9.75 -11.78
N ASP A 337 -1.30 8.84 -11.64
CA ASP A 337 -2.64 9.13 -11.13
C ASP A 337 -2.62 9.59 -9.66
N THR A 338 -1.73 9.04 -8.82
CA THR A 338 -1.51 9.50 -7.45
C THR A 338 -0.92 10.90 -7.45
N LEU A 339 0.09 11.17 -8.28
CA LEU A 339 0.68 12.50 -8.43
C LEU A 339 -0.36 13.55 -8.89
N VAL A 340 -1.12 13.25 -9.95
CA VAL A 340 -2.18 14.12 -10.47
C VAL A 340 -3.26 14.38 -9.41
N HIS A 341 -3.68 13.34 -8.67
CA HIS A 341 -4.65 13.49 -7.59
C HIS A 341 -4.10 14.38 -6.45
N ARG A 342 -2.85 14.19 -6.00
CA ARG A 342 -2.25 15.07 -4.98
C ARG A 342 -2.10 16.51 -5.47
N LEU A 343 -1.73 16.72 -6.74
CA LEU A 343 -1.69 18.07 -7.34
C LEU A 343 -3.08 18.72 -7.38
N ALA A 344 -4.15 17.95 -7.66
CA ALA A 344 -5.52 18.47 -7.58
C ALA A 344 -5.90 18.91 -6.15
N LEU A 345 -5.52 18.16 -5.12
CA LEU A 345 -5.72 18.54 -3.71
C LEU A 345 -4.91 19.80 -3.32
N VAL A 346 -3.64 19.90 -3.76
CA VAL A 346 -2.78 21.09 -3.57
C VAL A 346 -3.46 22.34 -4.18
N VAL A 347 -3.94 22.22 -5.42
CA VAL A 347 -4.63 23.32 -6.12
C VAL A 347 -5.95 23.67 -5.43
N ALA A 348 -6.74 22.68 -5.03
CA ALA A 348 -8.01 22.89 -4.33
C ALA A 348 -7.84 23.69 -3.02
N LEU A 349 -6.89 23.29 -2.16
CA LEU A 349 -6.59 24.01 -0.91
C LEU A 349 -6.05 25.42 -1.19
N GLY A 350 -5.24 25.60 -2.23
CA GLY A 350 -4.81 26.93 -2.68
C GLY A 350 -5.96 27.83 -3.10
N LEU A 351 -6.93 27.32 -3.87
CA LEU A 351 -8.13 28.05 -4.29
C LEU A 351 -9.05 28.40 -3.11
N VAL A 352 -9.23 27.48 -2.16
CA VAL A 352 -9.96 27.73 -0.90
C VAL A 352 -9.29 28.84 -0.09
N ALA A 353 -7.96 28.82 0.01
CA ALA A 353 -7.20 29.87 0.69
C ALA A 353 -7.33 31.24 -0.02
N VAL A 354 -7.28 31.30 -1.36
CA VAL A 354 -7.55 32.54 -2.11
C VAL A 354 -8.96 33.06 -1.85
N GLY A 355 -9.98 32.18 -1.87
CA GLY A 355 -11.35 32.54 -1.54
C GLY A 355 -11.50 33.10 -0.12
N GLY A 356 -10.82 32.49 0.86
CA GLY A 356 -10.78 32.97 2.25
C GLY A 356 -10.13 34.34 2.40
N ALA A 357 -8.98 34.56 1.77
CA ALA A 357 -8.30 35.86 1.75
C ALA A 357 -9.19 36.95 1.14
N ARG A 358 -9.71 36.72 -0.08
CA ARG A 358 -10.54 37.67 -0.83
C ARG A 358 -11.85 38.06 -0.11
N MET A 359 -12.43 37.15 0.65
CA MET A 359 -13.68 37.39 1.37
C MET A 359 -13.52 38.42 2.50
N GLU A 360 -12.35 38.49 3.15
CA GLU A 360 -12.05 39.54 4.16
C GLU A 360 -11.96 40.92 3.51
N TRP A 361 -11.42 40.99 2.28
CA TRP A 361 -11.29 42.21 1.48
C TRP A 361 -12.57 42.59 0.70
N GLN A 362 -13.68 41.87 0.91
CA GLN A 362 -14.98 42.10 0.27
C GLN A 362 -14.96 42.05 -1.28
N ASP A 363 -14.02 41.30 -1.86
CA ASP A 363 -13.96 41.09 -3.31
C ASP A 363 -15.20 40.30 -3.78
N PRO A 364 -15.99 40.81 -4.76
CA PRO A 364 -17.17 40.11 -5.29
C PRO A 364 -16.83 38.71 -5.87
N ASP A 365 -15.56 38.47 -6.24
CA ASP A 365 -15.11 37.20 -6.79
C ASP A 365 -14.66 36.18 -5.77
N ALA A 366 -14.55 36.55 -4.48
CA ALA A 366 -14.16 35.65 -3.39
C ALA A 366 -14.98 34.34 -3.39
N GLY A 367 -16.29 34.46 -3.59
CA GLY A 367 -17.20 33.32 -3.66
C GLY A 367 -17.02 32.44 -4.89
N ARG A 368 -16.42 32.94 -5.99
CA ARG A 368 -16.10 32.13 -7.18
C ARG A 368 -14.90 31.21 -6.90
N TRP A 369 -13.82 31.78 -6.35
CA TRP A 369 -12.60 31.04 -5.97
C TRP A 369 -12.86 29.98 -4.90
N LEU A 370 -13.62 30.32 -3.85
CA LEU A 370 -13.99 29.38 -2.80
C LEU A 370 -14.80 28.19 -3.33
N ARG A 371 -15.82 28.46 -4.17
CA ARG A 371 -16.63 27.39 -4.79
C ARG A 371 -15.79 26.50 -5.70
N ALA A 372 -14.91 27.07 -6.53
CA ALA A 372 -14.02 26.29 -7.38
C ALA A 372 -13.08 25.38 -6.59
N GLY A 373 -12.48 25.89 -5.50
CA GLY A 373 -11.63 25.11 -4.61
C GLY A 373 -12.37 23.99 -3.89
N VAL A 374 -13.56 24.26 -3.33
CA VAL A 374 -14.40 23.25 -2.67
C VAL A 374 -14.89 22.19 -3.67
N LEU A 375 -15.31 22.57 -4.88
CA LEU A 375 -15.72 21.62 -5.90
C LEU A 375 -14.55 20.74 -6.35
N LEU A 376 -13.36 21.32 -6.57
CA LEU A 376 -12.16 20.54 -6.92
C LEU A 376 -11.75 19.58 -5.79
N TRP A 377 -11.87 20.01 -4.53
CA TRP A 377 -11.64 19.14 -3.36
C TRP A 377 -12.61 17.95 -3.34
N LEU A 378 -13.92 18.21 -3.46
CA LEU A 378 -14.95 17.17 -3.46
C LEU A 378 -14.81 16.21 -4.65
N LEU A 379 -14.45 16.72 -5.84
CA LEU A 379 -14.19 15.89 -7.01
C LEU A 379 -12.89 15.07 -6.86
N ALA A 380 -11.82 15.66 -6.33
CA ALA A 380 -10.55 14.96 -6.14
C ALA A 380 -10.63 13.82 -5.11
N LEU A 381 -11.47 13.97 -4.06
CA LEU A 381 -11.73 12.92 -3.08
C LEU A 381 -12.84 11.95 -3.52
N GLY A 382 -13.87 12.43 -4.22
CA GLY A 382 -15.01 11.61 -4.64
C GLY A 382 -14.73 10.74 -5.87
N LEU A 383 -13.99 11.22 -6.87
CA LEU A 383 -13.75 10.48 -8.10
C LEU A 383 -12.95 9.17 -7.90
N PRO A 384 -11.93 9.11 -7.00
CA PRO A 384 -11.29 7.85 -6.62
C PRO A 384 -12.20 6.85 -5.90
N MET A 385 -13.36 7.29 -5.40
CA MET A 385 -14.38 6.40 -4.82
C MET A 385 -15.41 5.99 -5.87
N LEU A 386 -15.83 6.92 -6.74
CA LEU A 386 -16.82 6.68 -7.80
C LEU A 386 -16.33 5.77 -8.94
N ARG A 387 -15.03 5.59 -9.11
CA ARG A 387 -14.50 4.53 -9.99
C ARG A 387 -14.82 3.10 -9.48
N PHE A 388 -15.35 2.98 -8.26
CA PHE A 388 -15.52 1.71 -7.55
C PHE A 388 -17.00 1.36 -7.27
N VAL A 389 -17.91 1.89 -8.11
CA VAL A 389 -19.32 1.46 -8.27
C VAL A 389 -19.56 1.13 -9.74
#